data_AF-A0A6V8PLM8-F1
#
_entry.id   AF-A0A6V8PLM8-F1
#
_cell.length_a   1.000
_cell.length_b   1.000
_cell.length_c   1.000
_cell.angle_alpha   90.00
_cell.angle_beta   90.00
_cell.angle_gamma   90.00
#
_symmetry.space_group_name_H-M   'P 1'
#
loop_
_entity.id
_entity.type
_entity.pdbx_description
1 polymer ?
#
loop_
_entity_poly.entity_id
_entity_poly.type
_entity_poly.pdbx_seq_one_letter_code
_entity_poly.pdbx_strand_id
1 'polypeptide(L)'
;MIEALKVLVKEEISAKAIALLKEHFEVQVMVDLSRDALKEIISQYDGLIIRSETRVDEELLERATRLKVIGRAGVGLDNIDLEAATKRGIIVTNAPQSNVVSAAEHAIALLMSLGRYVPQANASLKGGAWERSKFKGIEVQGKYLGIAGLGRVGTLVAQKASGLGMKVIAYDPYVSEERFHQLGISRSRELKDLFEVSDFITIHLPKTKDTYHMFGRQEFQAMKRGVLLINVARGSIVDTEALVEALESGQVGGAALDVFEEEPCTDSPLFKSPQVVVTPHLGASTIEAQDKAGVVIAEQVRAALLGEPVTNAVNVPAASPEVMEVLSPFFPLAEKLGGLMVRLYSGRLNTLGVEYCGQVAEYDTRLLTLAILKGMFDKFVEEHVNYVNAPLIAKERGIEGREFQTKEVAQKNLIYRIMRADLNGLTPIVLNYFLNHPY
;
A
#
# COMPACT_ATOMS: atom_id res chain seq x y z
N MET A 1 30.18 -21.68 -8.17
CA MET A 1 29.00 -21.37 -9.00
C MET A 1 28.12 -20.46 -8.17
N ILE A 2 27.76 -19.28 -8.68
CA ILE A 2 26.72 -18.47 -8.03
C ILE A 2 25.42 -19.24 -8.23
N GLU A 3 24.78 -19.64 -7.15
CA GLU A 3 23.51 -20.36 -7.20
C GLU A 3 22.46 -19.47 -7.87
N ALA A 4 21.68 -20.01 -8.82
CA ALA A 4 20.64 -19.24 -9.50
C ALA A 4 19.57 -18.83 -8.48
N LEU A 5 19.20 -17.56 -8.47
CA LEU A 5 18.15 -17.05 -7.57
C LEU A 5 16.80 -17.63 -7.99
N LYS A 6 15.98 -17.98 -6.99
CA LYS A 6 14.68 -18.63 -7.20
C LYS A 6 13.52 -17.72 -6.84
N VAL A 7 12.49 -17.67 -7.68
CA VAL A 7 11.26 -16.90 -7.44
C VAL A 7 10.05 -17.82 -7.42
N LEU A 8 9.30 -17.80 -6.32
CA LEU A 8 8.01 -18.47 -6.21
C LEU A 8 6.88 -17.52 -6.57
N VAL A 9 6.04 -17.91 -7.51
CA VAL A 9 4.78 -17.23 -7.84
C VAL A 9 3.65 -18.08 -7.28
N LYS A 10 3.04 -17.63 -6.18
CA LYS A 10 2.04 -18.38 -5.40
C LYS A 10 0.59 -18.10 -5.83
N GLU A 11 0.37 -17.03 -6.59
CA GLU A 11 -0.93 -16.61 -7.11
C GLU A 11 -0.79 -16.17 -8.57
N GLU A 12 -1.88 -16.24 -9.33
CA GLU A 12 -1.86 -15.96 -10.77
C GLU A 12 -1.47 -14.51 -11.08
N ILE A 13 -0.40 -14.36 -11.88
CA ILE A 13 0.05 -13.09 -12.47
C ILE A 13 0.17 -13.26 -13.98
N SER A 14 0.27 -12.15 -14.71
CA SER A 14 0.31 -12.20 -16.18
C SER A 14 1.46 -13.02 -16.73
N ALA A 15 1.23 -13.70 -17.86
CA ALA A 15 2.25 -14.46 -18.57
C ALA A 15 3.47 -13.58 -18.94
N LYS A 16 3.23 -12.30 -19.23
CA LYS A 16 4.27 -11.30 -19.49
C LYS A 16 5.18 -11.08 -18.28
N ALA A 17 4.61 -11.01 -17.07
CA ALA A 17 5.37 -10.88 -15.83
C ALA A 17 6.24 -12.11 -15.56
N ILE A 18 5.70 -13.31 -15.79
CA ILE A 18 6.43 -14.58 -15.63
C ILE A 18 7.60 -14.66 -16.62
N ALA A 19 7.37 -14.26 -17.88
CA ALA A 19 8.42 -14.24 -18.89
C ALA A 19 9.59 -13.33 -18.50
N LEU A 20 9.30 -12.10 -18.02
CA LEU A 20 10.31 -11.14 -17.56
C LEU A 20 11.17 -11.71 -16.42
N LEU A 21 10.55 -12.39 -15.46
CA LEU A 21 11.29 -13.00 -14.34
C LEU A 21 12.18 -14.17 -14.81
N LYS A 22 11.70 -14.98 -15.76
CA LYS A 22 12.43 -16.15 -16.30
C LYS A 22 13.68 -15.75 -17.10
N GLU A 23 13.79 -14.51 -17.54
CA GLU A 23 15.01 -13.99 -18.17
C GLU A 23 16.20 -13.93 -17.20
N HIS A 24 15.94 -13.87 -15.88
CA HIS A 24 16.97 -13.66 -14.86
C HIS A 24 16.99 -14.73 -13.75
N PHE A 25 15.86 -15.41 -13.50
CA PHE A 25 15.69 -16.27 -12.31
C PHE A 25 15.06 -17.62 -12.66
N GLU A 26 15.24 -18.60 -11.77
CA GLU A 26 14.44 -19.83 -11.79
C GLU A 26 13.06 -19.53 -11.19
N VAL A 27 12.02 -19.50 -12.04
CA VAL A 27 10.66 -19.15 -11.63
C VAL A 27 9.79 -20.40 -11.53
N GLN A 28 9.20 -20.62 -10.36
CA GLN A 28 8.23 -21.68 -10.12
C GLN A 28 6.85 -21.08 -9.84
N VAL A 29 5.83 -21.52 -10.58
CA VAL A 29 4.45 -21.07 -10.42
C VAL A 29 3.68 -22.20 -9.74
N MET A 30 3.17 -21.96 -8.53
CA MET A 30 2.51 -22.97 -7.70
C MET A 30 1.23 -22.41 -7.07
N VAL A 31 0.20 -22.17 -7.91
CA VAL A 31 -1.05 -21.53 -7.48
C VAL A 31 -1.83 -22.38 -6.46
N ASP A 32 -1.86 -23.71 -6.64
CA ASP A 32 -2.65 -24.63 -5.80
C ASP A 32 -1.92 -25.08 -4.52
N LEU A 33 -0.75 -24.50 -4.22
CA LEU A 33 0.03 -24.88 -3.05
C LEU A 33 -0.71 -24.53 -1.76
N SER A 34 -0.85 -25.49 -0.84
CA SER A 34 -1.46 -25.22 0.47
C SER A 34 -0.53 -24.36 1.33
N ARG A 35 -1.08 -23.70 2.35
CA ARG A 35 -0.30 -22.90 3.30
C ARG A 35 0.78 -23.75 4.01
N ASP A 36 0.45 -24.98 4.40
CA ASP A 36 1.42 -25.86 5.07
C ASP A 36 2.53 -26.31 4.11
N ALA A 37 2.18 -26.64 2.86
CA ALA A 37 3.20 -26.97 1.86
C ALA A 37 4.09 -25.75 1.52
N LEU A 38 3.53 -24.54 1.50
CA LEU A 38 4.28 -23.30 1.33
C LEU A 38 5.33 -23.11 2.43
N LYS A 39 4.96 -23.33 3.70
CA LYS A 39 5.88 -23.26 4.84
C LYS A 39 7.08 -24.21 4.73
N GLU A 40 6.87 -25.39 4.15
CA GLU A 40 7.93 -26.39 4.00
C GLU A 40 8.93 -26.05 2.89
N ILE A 41 8.51 -25.30 1.86
CA ILE A 41 9.36 -25.00 0.70
C ILE A 41 9.90 -23.57 0.66
N ILE A 42 9.33 -22.62 1.42
CA ILE A 42 9.64 -21.19 1.30
C ILE A 42 11.13 -20.87 1.56
N SER A 43 11.80 -21.68 2.38
CA SER A 43 13.24 -21.57 2.68
C SER A 43 14.14 -21.70 1.45
N GLN A 44 13.61 -22.22 0.33
CA GLN A 44 14.34 -22.46 -0.91
C GLN A 44 14.29 -21.27 -1.89
N TYR A 45 13.50 -20.22 -1.60
CA TYR A 45 13.24 -19.13 -2.53
C TYR A 45 13.84 -17.80 -2.08
N ASP A 46 14.31 -17.02 -3.04
CA ASP A 46 14.85 -15.68 -2.84
C ASP A 46 13.78 -14.59 -3.04
N GLY A 47 12.77 -14.87 -3.87
CA GLY A 47 11.63 -13.98 -4.12
C GLY A 47 10.29 -14.70 -3.98
N LEU A 48 9.30 -14.01 -3.43
CA LEU A 48 7.92 -14.48 -3.33
C LEU A 48 6.98 -13.46 -4.00
N ILE A 49 6.17 -13.92 -4.95
CA ILE A 49 5.12 -13.11 -5.56
C ILE A 49 3.76 -13.66 -5.18
N ILE A 50 2.92 -12.79 -4.62
CA ILE A 50 1.56 -13.08 -4.14
C ILE A 50 0.58 -12.02 -4.62
N ARG A 51 -0.72 -12.23 -4.37
CA ARG A 51 -1.77 -11.23 -4.52
C ARG A 51 -2.50 -11.03 -3.20
N SER A 52 -3.78 -11.36 -3.13
CA SER A 52 -4.67 -11.07 -2.00
C SER A 52 -4.95 -12.29 -1.14
N GLU A 53 -4.79 -13.50 -1.65
CA GLU A 53 -5.18 -14.73 -0.96
C GLU A 53 -4.09 -15.23 -0.01
N THR A 54 -2.83 -15.18 -0.42
CA THR A 54 -1.74 -15.70 0.41
C THR A 54 -1.46 -14.75 1.57
N ARG A 55 -1.67 -15.22 2.80
CA ARG A 55 -1.26 -14.51 4.01
C ARG A 55 0.21 -14.78 4.32
N VAL A 56 1.02 -13.73 4.32
CA VAL A 56 2.44 -13.73 4.68
C VAL A 56 2.61 -13.07 6.04
N ASP A 57 2.45 -13.88 7.08
CA ASP A 57 2.60 -13.49 8.48
C ASP A 57 3.95 -13.93 9.05
N GLU A 58 4.20 -13.56 10.31
CA GLU A 58 5.43 -13.90 11.03
C GLU A 58 5.76 -15.40 10.96
N GLU A 59 4.77 -16.29 11.13
CA GLU A 59 4.96 -17.75 11.09
C GLU A 59 5.55 -18.23 9.75
N LEU A 60 5.07 -17.68 8.62
CA LEU A 60 5.63 -18.00 7.32
C LEU A 60 7.04 -17.40 7.14
N LEU A 61 7.21 -16.16 7.59
CA LEU A 61 8.47 -15.42 7.44
C LEU A 61 9.61 -16.02 8.28
N GLU A 62 9.33 -16.65 9.41
CA GLU A 62 10.31 -17.40 10.22
C GLU A 62 10.97 -18.54 9.44
N ARG A 63 10.24 -19.18 8.52
CA ARG A 63 10.74 -20.28 7.70
C ARG A 63 11.44 -19.81 6.43
N ALA A 64 11.30 -18.53 6.08
CA ALA A 64 11.75 -17.94 4.83
C ALA A 64 13.23 -17.51 4.90
N THR A 65 14.13 -18.44 5.22
CA THR A 65 15.55 -18.16 5.53
C THR A 65 16.37 -17.56 4.39
N ARG A 66 15.92 -17.70 3.14
CA ARG A 66 16.58 -17.14 1.94
C ARG A 66 15.84 -15.95 1.32
N LEU A 67 14.64 -15.66 1.79
CA LEU A 67 13.75 -14.71 1.14
C LEU A 67 14.32 -13.29 1.25
N LYS A 68 14.39 -12.58 0.12
CA LYS A 68 14.93 -11.21 0.03
C LYS A 68 13.86 -10.21 -0.35
N VAL A 69 12.84 -10.64 -1.10
CA VAL A 69 11.77 -9.76 -1.57
C VAL A 69 10.41 -10.47 -1.59
N ILE A 70 9.38 -9.72 -1.19
CA ILE A 70 7.97 -10.07 -1.37
C ILE A 70 7.35 -9.03 -2.32
N GLY A 71 6.93 -9.49 -3.50
CA GLY A 71 6.20 -8.69 -4.46
C GLY A 71 4.70 -8.97 -4.39
N ARG A 72 3.91 -7.97 -4.00
CA ARG A 72 2.45 -8.09 -4.01
C ARG A 72 1.87 -7.49 -5.30
N ALA A 73 1.33 -8.32 -6.17
CA ALA A 73 0.64 -7.89 -7.40
C ALA A 73 -0.75 -7.31 -7.07
N GLY A 74 -0.74 -6.12 -6.47
CA GLY A 74 -1.89 -5.36 -6.01
C GLY A 74 -1.46 -4.10 -5.25
N VAL A 75 -2.42 -3.37 -4.67
CA VAL A 75 -2.14 -2.07 -4.01
C VAL A 75 -2.10 -2.16 -2.49
N GLY A 76 -3.14 -2.75 -1.86
CA GLY A 76 -3.15 -2.98 -0.40
C GLY A 76 -1.99 -3.85 0.06
N LEU A 77 -1.82 -4.02 1.38
CA LEU A 77 -0.76 -4.87 1.95
C LEU A 77 -1.28 -5.65 3.16
N ASP A 78 -2.60 -5.73 3.31
CA ASP A 78 -3.28 -6.24 4.50
C ASP A 78 -2.95 -7.72 4.80
N ASN A 79 -2.52 -8.47 3.77
CA ASN A 79 -2.12 -9.87 3.86
C ASN A 79 -0.60 -10.07 4.07
N ILE A 80 0.18 -9.01 4.33
CA ILE A 80 1.62 -9.08 4.62
C ILE A 80 1.91 -8.42 5.96
N ASP A 81 2.59 -9.14 6.86
CA ASP A 81 3.16 -8.57 8.08
C ASP A 81 4.42 -7.77 7.74
N LEU A 82 4.22 -6.46 7.53
CA LEU A 82 5.30 -5.54 7.19
C LEU A 82 6.35 -5.42 8.29
N GLU A 83 5.95 -5.54 9.57
CA GLU A 83 6.89 -5.42 10.68
C GLU A 83 7.80 -6.65 10.74
N ALA A 84 7.21 -7.85 10.67
CA ALA A 84 7.96 -9.10 10.65
C ALA A 84 8.87 -9.21 9.41
N ALA A 85 8.41 -8.75 8.23
CA ALA A 85 9.24 -8.69 7.03
C ALA A 85 10.40 -7.70 7.19
N THR A 86 10.12 -6.52 7.77
CA THR A 86 11.14 -5.50 8.03
C THR A 86 12.20 -6.01 9.00
N LYS A 87 11.83 -6.68 10.10
CA LYS A 87 12.79 -7.30 11.05
C LYS A 87 13.79 -8.22 10.35
N ARG A 88 13.30 -9.03 9.41
CA ARG A 88 14.08 -10.03 8.66
C ARG A 88 14.82 -9.44 7.46
N GLY A 89 14.73 -8.12 7.22
CA GLY A 89 15.38 -7.47 6.09
C GLY A 89 14.73 -7.81 4.74
N ILE A 90 13.48 -8.27 4.72
CA ILE A 90 12.80 -8.63 3.48
C ILE A 90 12.18 -7.39 2.88
N ILE A 91 12.56 -7.04 1.64
CA ILE A 91 11.95 -5.92 0.91
C ILE A 91 10.52 -6.30 0.57
N VAL A 92 9.57 -5.43 0.88
CA VAL A 92 8.19 -5.57 0.42
C VAL A 92 7.94 -4.53 -0.65
N THR A 93 7.34 -4.95 -1.77
CA THR A 93 6.97 -4.06 -2.87
C THR A 93 5.57 -4.34 -3.36
N ASN A 94 4.87 -3.31 -3.83
CA ASN A 94 3.52 -3.40 -4.39
C ASN A 94 3.45 -2.75 -5.78
N ALA A 95 2.29 -2.85 -6.42
CA ALA A 95 2.02 -2.23 -7.72
C ALA A 95 1.01 -1.09 -7.57
N PRO A 96 1.42 0.08 -7.05
CA PRO A 96 0.51 1.20 -6.86
C PRO A 96 -0.09 1.60 -8.21
N GLN A 97 -1.34 2.06 -8.21
CA GLN A 97 -2.08 2.54 -9.39
C GLN A 97 -2.53 1.48 -10.40
N SER A 98 -2.02 0.24 -10.35
CA SER A 98 -2.36 -0.83 -11.30
C SER A 98 -3.87 -1.11 -11.40
N ASN A 99 -4.61 -0.95 -10.30
CA ASN A 99 -6.04 -1.26 -10.20
C ASN A 99 -6.97 -0.05 -10.27
N VAL A 100 -6.46 1.18 -10.44
CA VAL A 100 -7.25 2.41 -10.22
C VAL A 100 -8.47 2.49 -11.14
N VAL A 101 -8.29 2.14 -12.42
CA VAL A 101 -9.37 2.16 -13.41
C VAL A 101 -10.38 1.06 -13.12
N SER A 102 -9.92 -0.18 -12.90
CA SER A 102 -10.79 -1.32 -12.64
C SER A 102 -11.59 -1.17 -11.36
N ALA A 103 -11.00 -0.63 -10.29
CA ALA A 103 -11.71 -0.38 -9.04
C ALA A 103 -12.79 0.70 -9.21
N ALA A 104 -12.51 1.75 -10.01
CA ALA A 104 -13.51 2.77 -10.31
C ALA A 104 -14.65 2.22 -11.17
N GLU A 105 -14.35 1.34 -12.13
CA GLU A 105 -15.36 0.67 -12.94
C GLU A 105 -16.22 -0.28 -12.11
N HIS A 106 -15.60 -1.03 -11.20
CA HIS A 106 -16.30 -1.93 -10.29
C HIS A 106 -17.22 -1.17 -9.34
N ALA A 107 -16.80 0.00 -8.83
CA ALA A 107 -17.66 0.87 -8.03
C ALA A 107 -18.93 1.28 -8.80
N ILE A 108 -18.78 1.72 -10.06
CA ILE A 108 -19.91 2.09 -10.92
C ILE A 108 -20.76 0.87 -11.26
N ALA A 109 -20.15 -0.29 -11.53
CA ALA A 109 -20.85 -1.53 -11.81
C ALA A 109 -21.72 -1.98 -10.61
N LEU A 110 -21.18 -1.90 -9.39
CA LEU A 110 -21.90 -2.20 -8.17
C LEU A 110 -22.99 -1.17 -7.87
N LEU A 111 -22.74 0.12 -8.09
CA LEU A 111 -23.76 1.18 -7.97
C LEU A 111 -24.96 0.89 -8.88
N MET A 112 -24.70 0.56 -10.16
CA MET A 112 -25.76 0.23 -11.12
C MET A 112 -26.45 -1.09 -10.79
N SER A 113 -25.70 -2.10 -10.35
CA SER A 113 -26.24 -3.41 -9.95
C SER A 113 -27.17 -3.29 -8.76
N LEU A 114 -26.79 -2.49 -7.76
CA LEU A 114 -27.57 -2.19 -6.57
C LEU A 114 -28.84 -1.41 -6.94
N GLY A 115 -28.72 -0.33 -7.71
CA GLY A 115 -29.86 0.50 -8.11
C GLY A 115 -30.88 -0.24 -8.97
N ARG A 116 -30.51 -1.36 -9.61
CA ARG A 116 -31.35 -2.09 -10.57
C ARG A 116 -31.65 -3.55 -10.19
N TYR A 117 -31.24 -4.00 -9.00
CA TYR A 117 -31.45 -5.37 -8.52
C TYR A 117 -30.92 -6.46 -9.48
N VAL A 118 -29.80 -6.19 -10.15
CA VAL A 118 -29.30 -7.06 -11.23
C VAL A 118 -29.06 -8.50 -10.75
N PRO A 119 -28.34 -8.75 -9.63
CA PRO A 119 -28.10 -10.11 -9.15
C PRO A 119 -29.39 -10.85 -8.79
N GLN A 120 -30.32 -10.17 -8.11
CA GLN A 120 -31.58 -10.73 -7.63
C GLN A 120 -32.51 -11.09 -8.80
N ALA A 121 -32.64 -10.18 -9.78
CA ALA A 121 -33.45 -10.42 -10.97
C ALA A 121 -32.87 -11.55 -11.84
N ASN A 122 -31.54 -11.60 -11.98
CA ASN A 122 -30.84 -12.71 -12.66
C ASN A 122 -31.09 -14.05 -11.95
N ALA A 123 -31.00 -14.08 -10.61
CA ALA A 123 -31.25 -15.29 -9.82
C ALA A 123 -32.70 -15.79 -9.97
N SER A 124 -33.69 -14.87 -9.95
CA SER A 124 -35.10 -15.20 -10.19
C SER A 124 -35.29 -15.92 -11.53
N LEU A 125 -34.74 -15.38 -12.63
CA LEU A 125 -34.88 -15.97 -13.95
C LEU A 125 -34.15 -17.30 -14.08
N LYS A 126 -32.94 -17.44 -13.53
CA LYS A 126 -32.21 -18.71 -13.49
C LYS A 126 -32.95 -19.78 -12.66
N GLY A 127 -33.72 -19.36 -11.67
CA GLY A 127 -34.62 -20.21 -10.90
C GLY A 127 -35.96 -20.52 -11.59
N GLY A 128 -36.18 -20.03 -12.81
CA GLY A 128 -37.41 -20.27 -13.58
C GLY A 128 -38.59 -19.35 -13.22
N ALA A 129 -38.37 -18.29 -12.43
CA ALA A 129 -39.40 -17.36 -12.00
C ALA A 129 -39.33 -16.02 -12.76
N TRP A 130 -40.48 -15.59 -13.31
CA TRP A 130 -40.63 -14.31 -14.00
C TRP A 130 -41.24 -13.24 -13.07
N GLU A 131 -40.45 -12.69 -12.15
CA GLU A 131 -40.90 -11.74 -11.11
C GLU A 131 -40.78 -10.25 -11.53
N ARG A 132 -41.17 -9.89 -12.77
CA ARG A 132 -40.99 -8.52 -13.30
C ARG A 132 -41.55 -7.42 -12.38
N SER A 133 -42.69 -7.63 -11.74
CA SER A 133 -43.36 -6.64 -10.89
C SER A 133 -42.66 -6.39 -9.55
N LYS A 134 -41.78 -7.31 -9.11
CA LYS A 134 -41.06 -7.23 -7.84
C LYS A 134 -39.88 -6.25 -7.89
N PHE A 135 -39.26 -6.08 -9.05
CA PHE A 135 -38.05 -5.30 -9.21
C PHE A 135 -38.35 -3.91 -9.76
N LYS A 136 -38.34 -2.90 -8.86
CA LYS A 136 -38.47 -1.49 -9.23
C LYS A 136 -37.18 -0.74 -8.94
N GLY A 137 -36.34 -0.59 -9.97
CA GLY A 137 -35.05 0.07 -9.86
C GLY A 137 -35.13 1.60 -9.77
N ILE A 138 -33.96 2.21 -9.67
CA ILE A 138 -33.74 3.66 -9.57
C ILE A 138 -33.01 4.15 -10.83
N GLU A 139 -33.48 5.26 -11.37
CA GLU A 139 -32.75 6.02 -12.38
C GLU A 139 -31.70 6.92 -11.69
N VAL A 140 -30.45 6.83 -12.12
CA VAL A 140 -29.32 7.54 -11.51
C VAL A 140 -29.18 8.98 -12.00
N GLN A 141 -29.70 9.29 -13.19
CA GLN A 141 -29.60 10.63 -13.77
C GLN A 141 -30.27 11.66 -12.85
N GLY A 142 -29.54 12.75 -12.56
CA GLY A 142 -29.98 13.83 -11.68
C GLY A 142 -29.96 13.50 -10.18
N LYS A 143 -29.66 12.26 -9.78
CA LYS A 143 -29.47 11.85 -8.37
C LYS A 143 -28.12 12.32 -7.85
N TYR A 144 -28.05 12.48 -6.53
CA TYR A 144 -26.80 12.83 -5.86
C TYR A 144 -25.96 11.58 -5.55
N LEU A 145 -24.70 11.58 -5.98
CA LEU A 145 -23.67 10.64 -5.54
C LEU A 145 -22.74 11.36 -4.57
N GLY A 146 -22.73 10.91 -3.33
CA GLY A 146 -21.74 11.24 -2.32
C GLY A 146 -20.50 10.36 -2.43
N ILE A 147 -19.33 10.96 -2.51
CA ILE A 147 -18.04 10.25 -2.53
C ILE A 147 -17.25 10.57 -1.26
N ALA A 148 -17.04 9.56 -0.41
CA ALA A 148 -16.15 9.68 0.75
C ALA A 148 -14.73 9.26 0.32
N GLY A 149 -13.81 10.23 0.23
CA GLY A 149 -12.45 10.04 -0.27
C GLY A 149 -12.31 10.35 -1.76
N LEU A 150 -11.53 11.39 -2.08
CA LEU A 150 -11.30 11.90 -3.42
C LEU A 150 -9.86 11.63 -3.90
N GLY A 151 -9.36 10.44 -3.55
CA GLY A 151 -8.12 9.90 -4.11
C GLY A 151 -8.23 9.55 -5.60
N ARG A 152 -7.29 8.77 -6.12
CA ARG A 152 -7.23 8.39 -7.55
C ARG A 152 -8.51 7.66 -8.01
N VAL A 153 -8.97 6.66 -7.24
CA VAL A 153 -10.19 5.90 -7.56
C VAL A 153 -11.42 6.79 -7.45
N GLY A 154 -11.58 7.50 -6.31
CA GLY A 154 -12.72 8.41 -6.10
C GLY A 154 -12.84 9.49 -7.17
N THR A 155 -11.72 10.02 -7.66
CA THR A 155 -11.70 10.97 -8.79
C THR A 155 -12.26 10.34 -10.08
N LEU A 156 -11.85 9.13 -10.44
CA LEU A 156 -12.36 8.45 -11.63
C LEU A 156 -13.83 8.07 -11.48
N VAL A 157 -14.27 7.68 -10.27
CA VAL A 157 -15.67 7.43 -9.97
C VAL A 157 -16.50 8.71 -10.14
N ALA A 158 -16.01 9.85 -9.63
CA ALA A 158 -16.64 11.15 -9.83
C ALA A 158 -16.83 11.47 -11.31
N GLN A 159 -15.78 11.31 -12.12
CA GLN A 159 -15.84 11.55 -13.57
C GLN A 159 -16.83 10.64 -14.29
N LYS A 160 -16.82 9.34 -13.99
CA LYS A 160 -17.75 8.36 -14.59
C LYS A 160 -19.20 8.64 -14.16
N ALA A 161 -19.44 8.97 -12.90
CA ALA A 161 -20.76 9.31 -12.38
C ALA A 161 -21.33 10.61 -12.98
N SER A 162 -20.49 11.65 -13.13
CA SER A 162 -20.87 12.87 -13.85
C SER A 162 -21.23 12.57 -15.30
N GLY A 163 -20.51 11.65 -15.96
CA GLY A 163 -20.83 11.17 -17.31
C GLY A 163 -22.19 10.44 -17.41
N LEU A 164 -22.66 9.83 -16.31
CA LEU A 164 -24.00 9.25 -16.19
C LEU A 164 -25.08 10.30 -15.83
N GLY A 165 -24.71 11.58 -15.74
CA GLY A 165 -25.61 12.67 -15.40
C GLY A 165 -25.98 12.76 -13.92
N MET A 166 -25.20 12.13 -13.03
CA MET A 166 -25.37 12.28 -11.58
C MET A 166 -24.83 13.64 -11.11
N LYS A 167 -25.36 14.13 -9.99
CA LYS A 167 -24.81 15.28 -9.26
C LYS A 167 -23.80 14.77 -8.25
N VAL A 168 -22.52 15.11 -8.41
CA VAL A 168 -21.46 14.57 -7.56
C VAL A 168 -21.09 15.56 -6.47
N ILE A 169 -21.09 15.08 -5.22
CA ILE A 169 -20.53 15.75 -4.05
C ILE A 169 -19.47 14.84 -3.42
N ALA A 170 -18.34 15.39 -3.00
CA ALA A 170 -17.28 14.59 -2.39
C ALA A 170 -16.75 15.23 -1.10
N TYR A 171 -16.39 14.37 -0.15
CA TYR A 171 -15.71 14.74 1.09
C TYR A 171 -14.28 14.19 1.06
N ASP A 172 -13.29 15.09 1.12
CA ASP A 172 -11.90 14.75 1.37
C ASP A 172 -11.19 15.95 2.02
N PRO A 173 -10.73 15.84 3.28
CA PRO A 173 -10.10 16.96 3.98
C PRO A 173 -8.71 17.29 3.44
N TYR A 174 -8.08 16.38 2.68
CA TYR A 174 -6.72 16.53 2.17
C TYR A 174 -6.66 17.05 0.73
N VAL A 175 -7.81 17.26 0.09
CA VAL A 175 -7.90 17.76 -1.29
C VAL A 175 -8.24 19.25 -1.31
N SER A 176 -7.51 20.01 -2.12
CA SER A 176 -7.69 21.46 -2.23
C SER A 176 -8.99 21.82 -2.95
N GLU A 177 -9.54 23.00 -2.67
CA GLU A 177 -10.80 23.47 -3.27
C GLU A 177 -10.71 23.61 -4.79
N GLU A 178 -9.55 24.03 -5.30
CA GLU A 178 -9.29 24.15 -6.74
C GLU A 178 -9.46 22.82 -7.46
N ARG A 179 -9.13 21.70 -6.80
CA ARG A 179 -9.30 20.37 -7.39
C ARG A 179 -10.76 20.01 -7.59
N PHE A 180 -11.66 20.40 -6.69
CA PHE A 180 -13.10 20.20 -6.85
C PHE A 180 -13.64 21.03 -8.02
N HIS A 181 -13.19 22.29 -8.14
CA HIS A 181 -13.55 23.15 -9.27
C HIS A 181 -13.07 22.58 -10.61
N GLN A 182 -11.83 22.09 -10.70
CA GLN A 182 -11.30 21.44 -11.90
C GLN A 182 -12.10 20.20 -12.32
N LEU A 183 -12.61 19.45 -11.35
CA LEU A 183 -13.43 18.27 -11.59
C LEU A 183 -14.91 18.60 -11.87
N GLY A 184 -15.34 19.85 -11.64
CA GLY A 184 -16.73 20.26 -11.80
C GLY A 184 -17.69 19.59 -10.82
N ILE A 185 -17.21 19.26 -9.62
CA ILE A 185 -18.01 18.58 -8.58
C ILE A 185 -18.12 19.43 -7.32
N SER A 186 -19.15 19.20 -6.51
CA SER A 186 -19.34 19.91 -5.25
C SER A 186 -18.43 19.37 -4.15
N ARG A 187 -17.88 20.26 -3.33
CA ARG A 187 -17.14 19.90 -2.12
C ARG A 187 -18.08 19.87 -0.92
N SER A 188 -18.01 18.80 -0.13
CA SER A 188 -18.55 18.75 1.24
C SER A 188 -17.43 19.13 2.21
N ARG A 189 -17.74 19.98 3.19
CA ARG A 189 -16.75 20.43 4.20
C ARG A 189 -16.65 19.43 5.33
N GLU A 190 -17.78 18.82 5.68
CA GLU A 190 -17.91 17.77 6.67
C GLU A 190 -18.61 16.57 6.06
N LEU A 191 -18.30 15.37 6.57
CA LEU A 191 -18.94 14.13 6.11
C LEU A 191 -20.47 14.18 6.24
N LYS A 192 -20.98 14.91 7.24
CA LYS A 192 -22.41 15.14 7.44
C LYS A 192 -23.07 15.85 6.25
N ASP A 193 -22.42 16.85 5.66
CA ASP A 193 -22.94 17.56 4.48
C ASP A 193 -23.22 16.60 3.31
N LEU A 194 -22.37 15.57 3.18
CA LEU A 194 -22.51 14.53 2.17
C LEU A 194 -23.72 13.64 2.48
N PHE A 195 -23.93 13.27 3.74
CA PHE A 195 -25.05 12.42 4.17
C PHE A 195 -26.43 13.04 3.93
N GLU A 196 -26.55 14.35 4.13
CA GLU A 196 -27.83 15.07 4.01
C GLU A 196 -28.38 15.10 2.58
N VAL A 197 -27.50 15.07 1.57
CA VAL A 197 -27.89 15.26 0.15
C VAL A 197 -27.77 14.00 -0.69
N SER A 198 -27.00 12.99 -0.27
CA SER A 198 -26.65 11.86 -1.13
C SER A 198 -27.76 10.82 -1.23
N ASP A 199 -28.14 10.47 -2.46
CA ASP A 199 -29.05 9.34 -2.73
C ASP A 199 -28.25 8.02 -2.82
N PHE A 200 -27.00 8.12 -3.29
CA PHE A 200 -25.99 7.06 -3.30
C PHE A 200 -24.74 7.55 -2.57
N ILE A 201 -24.08 6.70 -1.81
CA ILE A 201 -22.78 7.00 -1.18
C ILE A 201 -21.78 5.91 -1.56
N THR A 202 -20.60 6.30 -2.04
CA THR A 202 -19.49 5.38 -2.32
C THR A 202 -18.24 5.75 -1.52
N ILE A 203 -17.59 4.73 -0.98
CA ILE A 203 -16.43 4.86 -0.09
C ILE A 203 -15.15 4.53 -0.86
N HIS A 204 -14.18 5.45 -0.80
CA HIS A 204 -12.85 5.37 -1.43
C HIS A 204 -11.73 5.85 -0.49
N LEU A 205 -11.89 5.59 0.81
CA LEU A 205 -10.92 5.93 1.84
C LEU A 205 -9.90 4.80 2.07
N PRO A 206 -8.65 5.11 2.46
CA PRO A 206 -7.72 4.10 2.94
C PRO A 206 -8.13 3.59 4.32
N LYS A 207 -7.63 2.41 4.72
CA LYS A 207 -7.74 1.92 6.10
C LYS A 207 -6.68 2.61 6.97
N THR A 208 -7.13 3.36 7.97
CA THR A 208 -6.31 3.99 9.01
C THR A 208 -7.01 3.81 10.35
N LYS A 209 -6.40 4.28 11.44
CA LYS A 209 -7.08 4.33 12.74
C LYS A 209 -8.31 5.25 12.71
N ASP A 210 -8.23 6.35 11.95
CA ASP A 210 -9.30 7.35 11.86
C ASP A 210 -10.46 6.91 10.96
N THR A 211 -10.21 6.00 10.01
CA THR A 211 -11.25 5.51 9.09
C THR A 211 -11.85 4.17 9.52
N TYR A 212 -11.33 3.55 10.59
CA TYR A 212 -11.87 2.30 11.13
C TYR A 212 -13.28 2.53 11.69
N HIS A 213 -14.26 1.78 11.19
CA HIS A 213 -15.68 1.92 11.53
C HIS A 213 -16.22 3.36 11.43
N MET A 214 -15.64 4.16 10.51
CA MET A 214 -16.07 5.53 10.25
C MET A 214 -17.52 5.61 9.78
N PHE A 215 -18.05 4.53 9.21
CA PHE A 215 -19.47 4.39 8.86
C PHE A 215 -20.14 3.45 9.85
N GLY A 216 -20.57 4.01 10.99
CA GLY A 216 -21.26 3.31 12.07
C GLY A 216 -22.71 3.76 12.25
N ARG A 217 -23.28 3.43 13.41
CA ARG A 217 -24.70 3.69 13.73
C ARG A 217 -25.07 5.16 13.61
N GLN A 218 -24.23 6.06 14.12
CA GLN A 218 -24.48 7.50 14.10
C GLN A 218 -24.47 8.04 12.67
N GLU A 219 -23.52 7.60 11.86
CA GLU A 219 -23.40 8.05 10.48
C GLU A 219 -24.56 7.56 9.63
N PHE A 220 -24.96 6.28 9.78
CA PHE A 220 -26.13 5.76 9.07
C PHE A 220 -27.42 6.51 9.42
N GLN A 221 -27.62 6.87 10.69
CA GLN A 221 -28.78 7.67 11.12
C GLN A 221 -28.80 9.08 10.51
N ALA A 222 -27.64 9.68 10.25
CA ALA A 222 -27.52 11.00 9.65
C ALA A 222 -27.79 11.02 8.13
N MET A 223 -27.80 9.86 7.48
CA MET A 223 -28.06 9.76 6.04
C MET A 223 -29.53 9.97 5.69
N LYS A 224 -29.81 10.25 4.42
CA LYS A 224 -31.16 10.13 3.88
C LYS A 224 -31.71 8.72 4.09
N ARG A 225 -32.95 8.63 4.55
CA ARG A 225 -33.67 7.35 4.63
C ARG A 225 -33.76 6.71 3.23
N GLY A 226 -33.34 5.45 3.13
CA GLY A 226 -33.31 4.70 1.87
C GLY A 226 -32.06 4.94 1.00
N VAL A 227 -31.02 5.58 1.53
CA VAL A 227 -29.73 5.76 0.83
C VAL A 227 -29.14 4.42 0.41
N LEU A 228 -28.44 4.41 -0.72
CA LEU A 228 -27.73 3.24 -1.24
C LEU A 228 -26.22 3.38 -1.00
N LEU A 229 -25.63 2.43 -0.28
CA LEU A 229 -24.21 2.45 0.11
C LEU A 229 -23.36 1.54 -0.79
N ILE A 230 -22.17 1.99 -1.20
CA ILE A 230 -21.21 1.20 -1.96
C ILE A 230 -19.85 1.25 -1.25
N ASN A 231 -19.24 0.08 -1.01
CA ASN A 231 -17.87 -0.02 -0.51
C ASN A 231 -17.06 -1.00 -1.36
N VAL A 232 -16.11 -0.45 -2.13
CA VAL A 232 -15.09 -1.20 -2.87
C VAL A 232 -13.67 -0.88 -2.40
N ALA A 233 -13.55 -0.23 -1.24
CA ALA A 233 -12.29 0.29 -0.74
C ALA A 233 -11.67 -0.63 0.29
N ARG A 234 -12.16 -0.60 1.55
CA ARG A 234 -11.69 -1.46 2.65
C ARG A 234 -12.86 -1.84 3.53
N GLY A 235 -12.95 -3.12 3.90
CA GLY A 235 -14.10 -3.64 4.65
C GLY A 235 -14.27 -3.00 6.02
N SER A 236 -13.17 -2.84 6.77
CA SER A 236 -13.16 -2.27 8.13
C SER A 236 -13.54 -0.79 8.24
N ILE A 237 -13.90 -0.12 7.14
CA ILE A 237 -14.41 1.26 7.18
C ILE A 237 -15.88 1.28 7.59
N VAL A 238 -16.62 0.23 7.25
CA VAL A 238 -18.04 0.08 7.56
C VAL A 238 -18.18 -0.87 8.73
N ASP A 239 -18.88 -0.44 9.79
CA ASP A 239 -19.29 -1.34 10.87
C ASP A 239 -20.39 -2.29 10.34
N THR A 240 -20.06 -3.57 10.28
CA THR A 240 -20.94 -4.61 9.73
C THR A 240 -22.25 -4.74 10.51
N GLU A 241 -22.21 -4.66 11.84
CA GLU A 241 -23.41 -4.78 12.68
C GLU A 241 -24.31 -3.55 12.51
N ALA A 242 -23.71 -2.35 12.53
CA ALA A 242 -24.44 -1.12 12.30
C ALA A 242 -25.11 -1.08 10.93
N LEU A 243 -24.45 -1.64 9.90
CA LEU A 243 -25.04 -1.73 8.56
C LEU A 243 -26.24 -2.68 8.53
N VAL A 244 -26.18 -3.83 9.22
CA VAL A 244 -27.31 -4.77 9.33
C VAL A 244 -28.52 -4.06 9.98
N GLU A 245 -28.33 -3.39 11.12
CA GLU A 245 -29.38 -2.63 11.80
C GLU A 245 -29.97 -1.52 10.90
N ALA A 246 -29.11 -0.82 10.15
CA ALA A 246 -29.53 0.23 9.23
C ALA A 246 -30.33 -0.31 8.03
N LEU A 247 -29.99 -1.50 7.54
CA LEU A 247 -30.72 -2.19 6.46
C LEU A 247 -32.09 -2.68 6.95
N GLU A 248 -32.16 -3.27 8.15
CA GLU A 248 -33.40 -3.77 8.75
C GLU A 248 -34.39 -2.64 9.06
N SER A 249 -33.90 -1.51 9.56
CA SER A 249 -34.73 -0.32 9.85
C SER A 249 -35.16 0.44 8.58
N GLY A 250 -34.58 0.11 7.42
CA GLY A 250 -34.77 0.81 6.14
C GLY A 250 -34.12 2.20 6.10
N GLN A 251 -33.23 2.49 7.04
CA GLN A 251 -32.40 3.70 7.02
C GLN A 251 -31.45 3.65 5.81
N VAL A 252 -30.79 2.51 5.60
CA VAL A 252 -30.08 2.19 4.37
C VAL A 252 -30.97 1.31 3.51
N GLY A 253 -31.28 1.76 2.28
CA GLY A 253 -32.18 1.04 1.38
C GLY A 253 -31.54 -0.18 0.72
N GLY A 254 -30.20 -0.23 0.70
CA GLY A 254 -29.41 -1.30 0.11
C GLY A 254 -27.92 -0.99 0.18
N ALA A 255 -27.10 -2.03 0.07
CA ALA A 255 -25.65 -1.90 0.09
C ALA A 255 -25.00 -2.78 -0.98
N ALA A 256 -23.90 -2.31 -1.57
CA ALA A 256 -23.05 -3.11 -2.44
C ALA A 256 -21.62 -3.14 -1.89
N LEU A 257 -21.13 -4.34 -1.56
CA LEU A 257 -19.86 -4.53 -0.88
C LEU A 257 -18.97 -5.47 -1.68
N ASP A 258 -17.75 -5.02 -1.96
CA ASP A 258 -16.70 -5.86 -2.56
C ASP A 258 -15.68 -6.33 -1.52
N VAL A 259 -15.67 -5.72 -0.33
CA VAL A 259 -14.63 -5.90 0.69
C VAL A 259 -15.25 -6.16 2.05
N PHE A 260 -14.59 -6.97 2.87
CA PHE A 260 -15.07 -7.40 4.18
C PHE A 260 -14.01 -7.17 5.26
N GLU A 261 -14.42 -7.10 6.53
CA GLU A 261 -13.47 -6.81 7.63
C GLU A 261 -12.40 -7.90 7.76
N GLU A 262 -12.85 -9.15 7.65
CA GLU A 262 -12.00 -10.34 7.58
C GLU A 262 -12.23 -11.02 6.24
N GLU A 263 -11.15 -11.40 5.57
CA GLU A 263 -11.19 -12.09 4.29
C GLU A 263 -10.25 -13.31 4.35
N PRO A 264 -10.67 -14.47 3.82
CA PRO A 264 -11.93 -14.75 3.11
C PRO A 264 -13.18 -14.71 3.99
N CYS A 265 -14.29 -14.15 3.46
CA CYS A 265 -15.58 -14.05 4.16
C CYS A 265 -16.64 -14.91 3.47
N THR A 266 -17.27 -15.84 4.18
CA THR A 266 -18.28 -16.76 3.60
C THR A 266 -19.59 -16.83 4.38
N ASP A 267 -19.67 -16.18 5.53
CA ASP A 267 -20.74 -16.31 6.52
C ASP A 267 -21.22 -14.97 7.09
N SER A 268 -20.92 -13.86 6.41
CA SER A 268 -21.38 -12.53 6.84
C SER A 268 -22.91 -12.49 7.01
N PRO A 269 -23.44 -11.85 8.08
CA PRO A 269 -24.87 -11.68 8.25
C PRO A 269 -25.51 -10.90 7.09
N LEU A 270 -24.75 -10.04 6.41
CA LEU A 270 -25.20 -9.25 5.27
C LEU A 270 -25.59 -10.11 4.06
N PHE A 271 -25.09 -11.35 3.95
CA PHE A 271 -25.40 -12.25 2.84
C PHE A 271 -26.85 -12.73 2.85
N LYS A 272 -27.55 -12.58 3.99
CA LYS A 272 -28.97 -12.92 4.13
C LYS A 272 -29.90 -11.78 3.70
N SER A 273 -29.37 -10.57 3.52
CA SER A 273 -30.16 -9.38 3.20
C SER A 273 -30.41 -9.28 1.69
N PRO A 274 -31.67 -9.34 1.21
CA PRO A 274 -31.97 -9.38 -0.22
C PRO A 274 -31.62 -8.07 -0.95
N GLN A 275 -31.52 -6.96 -0.22
CA GLN A 275 -31.12 -5.64 -0.72
C GLN A 275 -29.59 -5.42 -0.74
N VAL A 276 -28.81 -6.46 -0.44
CA VAL A 276 -27.34 -6.43 -0.47
C VAL A 276 -26.82 -7.12 -1.72
N VAL A 277 -25.86 -6.47 -2.39
CA VAL A 277 -25.07 -7.04 -3.48
C VAL A 277 -23.66 -7.23 -2.98
N VAL A 278 -23.09 -8.41 -3.17
CA VAL A 278 -21.73 -8.74 -2.71
C VAL A 278 -20.89 -9.33 -3.82
N THR A 279 -19.61 -9.00 -3.81
CA THR A 279 -18.60 -9.61 -4.66
C THR A 279 -17.35 -9.94 -3.82
N PRO A 280 -16.63 -11.03 -4.15
CA PRO A 280 -15.48 -11.47 -3.37
C PRO A 280 -14.20 -10.71 -3.75
N HIS A 281 -14.12 -9.42 -3.41
CA HIS A 281 -12.94 -8.56 -3.62
C HIS A 281 -12.45 -8.53 -5.08
N LEU A 282 -13.38 -8.26 -6.00
CA LEU A 282 -13.15 -8.26 -7.44
C LEU A 282 -12.72 -6.90 -8.01
N GLY A 283 -12.60 -5.84 -7.20
CA GLY A 283 -12.30 -4.49 -7.69
C GLY A 283 -11.00 -4.37 -8.51
N ALA A 284 -10.05 -5.29 -8.34
CA ALA A 284 -8.83 -5.37 -9.13
C ALA A 284 -8.76 -6.62 -10.04
N SER A 285 -9.80 -7.43 -10.08
CA SER A 285 -9.83 -8.73 -10.76
C SER A 285 -10.20 -8.57 -12.25
N THR A 286 -9.34 -7.87 -12.99
CA THR A 286 -9.43 -7.68 -14.44
C THR A 286 -8.13 -8.11 -15.11
N ILE A 287 -8.21 -8.47 -16.39
CA ILE A 287 -7.03 -8.84 -17.19
C ILE A 287 -6.05 -7.66 -17.20
N GLU A 288 -6.54 -6.45 -17.44
CA GLU A 288 -5.72 -5.24 -17.56
C GLU A 288 -5.04 -4.85 -16.24
N ALA A 289 -5.72 -4.99 -15.11
CA ALA A 289 -5.12 -4.68 -13.81
C ALA A 289 -4.09 -5.75 -13.42
N GLN A 290 -4.36 -7.03 -13.69
CA GLN A 290 -3.41 -8.12 -13.46
C GLN A 290 -2.17 -7.98 -14.33
N ASP A 291 -2.31 -7.60 -15.59
CA ASP A 291 -1.20 -7.35 -16.51
C ASP A 291 -0.31 -6.21 -16.00
N LYS A 292 -0.91 -5.06 -15.65
CA LYS A 292 -0.19 -3.91 -15.12
C LYS A 292 0.50 -4.24 -13.79
N ALA A 293 -0.21 -4.89 -12.87
CA ALA A 293 0.32 -5.25 -11.57
C ALA A 293 1.45 -6.27 -11.69
N GLY A 294 1.27 -7.30 -12.51
CA GLY A 294 2.25 -8.33 -12.75
C GLY A 294 3.56 -7.77 -13.31
N VAL A 295 3.50 -6.93 -14.36
CA VAL A 295 4.70 -6.32 -14.96
C VAL A 295 5.44 -5.46 -13.94
N VAL A 296 4.73 -4.57 -13.24
CA VAL A 296 5.34 -3.72 -12.20
C VAL A 296 6.02 -4.57 -11.13
N ILE A 297 5.35 -5.59 -10.61
CA ILE A 297 5.96 -6.45 -9.57
C ILE A 297 7.13 -7.26 -10.10
N ALA A 298 7.05 -7.79 -11.32
CA ALA A 298 8.16 -8.51 -11.91
C ALA A 298 9.41 -7.62 -12.02
N GLU A 299 9.25 -6.36 -12.42
CA GLU A 299 10.35 -5.39 -12.47
C GLU A 299 10.90 -5.06 -11.08
N GLN A 300 10.03 -4.86 -10.08
CA GLN A 300 10.46 -4.53 -8.70
C GLN A 300 11.16 -5.71 -8.03
N VAL A 301 10.65 -6.93 -8.20
CA VAL A 301 11.28 -8.17 -7.70
C VAL A 301 12.61 -8.41 -8.39
N ARG A 302 12.69 -8.18 -9.71
CA ARG A 302 13.97 -8.23 -10.44
C ARG A 302 14.97 -7.24 -9.85
N ALA A 303 14.58 -5.98 -9.72
CA ALA A 303 15.44 -4.94 -9.18
C ALA A 303 15.96 -5.32 -7.78
N ALA A 304 15.06 -5.74 -6.89
CA ALA A 304 15.40 -6.16 -5.53
C ALA A 304 16.41 -7.32 -5.49
N LEU A 305 16.21 -8.34 -6.34
CA LEU A 305 17.08 -9.51 -6.39
C LEU A 305 18.44 -9.25 -7.03
N LEU A 306 18.52 -8.29 -7.95
CA LEU A 306 19.77 -7.85 -8.58
C LEU A 306 20.50 -6.75 -7.78
N GLY A 307 19.92 -6.28 -6.67
CA GLY A 307 20.49 -5.19 -5.87
C GLY A 307 20.34 -3.80 -6.50
N GLU A 308 19.41 -3.65 -7.44
CA GLU A 308 19.05 -2.38 -8.06
C GLU A 308 18.04 -1.61 -7.19
N PRO A 309 17.88 -0.29 -7.40
CA PRO A 309 16.89 0.51 -6.66
C PRO A 309 15.45 0.03 -6.88
N VAL A 310 14.72 -0.20 -5.78
CA VAL A 310 13.31 -0.61 -5.79
C VAL A 310 12.43 0.62 -5.58
N THR A 311 11.74 1.06 -6.64
CA THR A 311 10.98 2.33 -6.64
C THR A 311 9.65 2.26 -5.90
N ASN A 312 9.06 1.08 -5.78
CA ASN A 312 7.80 0.83 -5.06
C ASN A 312 8.03 0.00 -3.78
N ALA A 313 9.19 0.15 -3.14
CA ALA A 313 9.41 -0.45 -1.82
C ALA A 313 8.49 0.24 -0.79
N VAL A 314 7.86 -0.54 0.07
CA VAL A 314 6.91 -0.01 1.08
C VAL A 314 7.50 0.05 2.47
N ASN A 315 8.55 -0.73 2.73
CA ASN A 315 9.28 -0.76 3.99
C ASN A 315 10.72 -0.23 3.87
N VAL A 316 11.03 0.46 2.77
CA VAL A 316 12.27 1.24 2.57
C VAL A 316 11.88 2.60 2.01
N PRO A 317 12.46 3.72 2.49
CA PRO A 317 12.34 5.00 1.82
C PRO A 317 12.67 4.89 0.34
N ALA A 318 11.75 5.33 -0.52
CA ALA A 318 11.95 5.37 -1.97
C ALA A 318 12.40 6.76 -2.41
N ALA A 319 13.23 6.82 -3.45
CA ALA A 319 13.61 8.05 -4.14
C ALA A 319 13.28 7.94 -5.63
N SER A 320 13.07 9.07 -6.30
CA SER A 320 12.85 9.08 -7.74
C SER A 320 14.13 8.65 -8.49
N PRO A 321 14.03 8.17 -9.74
CA PRO A 321 15.20 7.80 -10.53
C PRO A 321 16.24 8.94 -10.62
N GLU A 322 15.78 10.18 -10.78
CA GLU A 322 16.65 11.36 -10.86
C GLU A 322 17.39 11.61 -9.53
N VAL A 323 16.71 11.41 -8.41
CA VAL A 323 17.34 11.52 -7.09
C VAL A 323 18.32 10.37 -6.86
N MET A 324 17.97 9.14 -7.27
CA MET A 324 18.84 7.98 -7.12
C MET A 324 20.11 8.08 -7.96
N GLU A 325 20.06 8.69 -9.14
CA GLU A 325 21.25 8.95 -9.96
C GLU A 325 22.27 9.83 -9.22
N VAL A 326 21.78 10.84 -8.50
CA VAL A 326 22.62 11.73 -7.69
C VAL A 326 23.11 11.04 -6.41
N LEU A 327 22.25 10.26 -5.74
CA LEU A 327 22.59 9.65 -4.45
C LEU A 327 23.43 8.36 -4.57
N SER A 328 23.26 7.58 -5.63
CA SER A 328 23.90 6.26 -5.82
C SER A 328 25.42 6.24 -5.58
N PRO A 329 26.21 7.21 -6.08
CA PRO A 329 27.67 7.25 -5.85
C PRO A 329 28.06 7.33 -4.37
N PHE A 330 27.17 7.81 -3.51
CA PHE A 330 27.46 8.02 -2.10
C PHE A 330 27.15 6.81 -1.21
N PHE A 331 26.34 5.85 -1.67
CA PHE A 331 25.98 4.68 -0.86
C PHE A 331 27.21 3.88 -0.37
N PRO A 332 28.18 3.50 -1.23
CA PRO A 332 29.35 2.75 -0.77
C PRO A 332 30.21 3.54 0.24
N LEU A 333 30.24 4.87 0.11
CA LEU A 333 30.94 5.74 1.06
C LEU A 333 30.22 5.77 2.40
N ALA A 334 28.91 6.01 2.37
CA ALA A 334 28.05 6.07 3.55
C ALA A 334 28.16 4.78 4.39
N GLU A 335 28.14 3.61 3.74
CA GLU A 335 28.37 2.31 4.40
C GLU A 335 29.75 2.21 5.04
N LYS A 336 30.82 2.59 4.31
CA LYS A 336 32.19 2.55 4.84
C LYS A 336 32.36 3.49 6.03
N LEU A 337 31.74 4.66 6.01
CA LEU A 337 31.79 5.63 7.10
C LEU A 337 31.07 5.09 8.35
N GLY A 338 29.90 4.46 8.18
CA GLY A 338 29.21 3.77 9.26
C GLY A 338 30.08 2.69 9.91
N GLY A 339 30.66 1.80 9.09
CA GLY A 339 31.55 0.75 9.59
C GLY A 339 32.84 1.29 10.24
N LEU A 340 33.38 2.41 9.72
CA LEU A 340 34.54 3.07 10.30
C LEU A 340 34.23 3.69 11.66
N MET A 341 33.07 4.33 11.82
CA MET A 341 32.65 4.90 13.10
C MET A 341 32.66 3.85 14.21
N VAL A 342 32.03 2.69 13.98
CA VAL A 342 31.91 1.64 15.00
C VAL A 342 33.28 1.07 15.38
N ARG A 343 34.25 1.06 14.46
CA ARG A 343 35.63 0.59 14.74
C ARG A 343 36.48 1.62 15.47
N LEU A 344 36.29 2.90 15.20
CA LEU A 344 37.01 3.98 15.88
C LEU A 344 36.44 4.26 17.27
N TYR A 345 35.25 3.75 17.56
CA TYR A 345 34.55 4.01 18.81
C TYR A 345 34.67 2.83 19.79
N SER A 346 35.01 3.16 21.03
CA SER A 346 34.97 2.25 22.17
C SER A 346 33.92 2.75 23.17
N GLY A 347 32.76 2.08 23.23
CA GLY A 347 31.66 2.40 24.16
C GLY A 347 30.28 2.05 23.61
N ARG A 348 29.22 2.43 24.36
CA ARG A 348 27.82 2.34 23.89
C ARG A 348 27.45 3.60 23.11
N LEU A 349 26.87 3.46 21.92
CA LEU A 349 26.36 4.58 21.13
C LEU A 349 24.89 4.80 21.49
N ASN A 350 24.51 6.03 21.87
CA ASN A 350 23.11 6.38 22.18
C ASN A 350 22.49 7.29 21.12
N THR A 351 23.30 8.14 20.47
CA THR A 351 22.83 9.07 19.43
C THR A 351 23.77 9.06 18.24
N LEU A 352 23.23 8.88 17.04
CA LEU A 352 23.89 9.06 15.76
C LEU A 352 23.43 10.39 15.13
N GLY A 353 24.29 11.40 15.12
CA GLY A 353 24.09 12.61 14.32
C GLY A 353 24.73 12.47 12.95
N VAL A 354 23.99 12.74 11.89
CA VAL A 354 24.52 12.81 10.52
C VAL A 354 24.19 14.17 9.95
N GLU A 355 25.22 14.96 9.66
CA GLU A 355 25.10 16.21 8.95
C GLU A 355 25.47 16.02 7.48
N TYR A 356 24.54 16.37 6.61
CA TYR A 356 24.68 16.39 5.16
C TYR A 356 24.96 17.82 4.72
N CYS A 357 26.01 18.01 3.91
CA CYS A 357 26.48 19.34 3.53
C CYS A 357 26.50 19.53 2.01
N GLY A 358 26.21 20.75 1.55
CA GLY A 358 26.29 21.12 0.13
C GLY A 358 25.17 20.52 -0.72
N GLN A 359 25.47 20.16 -1.97
CA GLN A 359 24.47 19.75 -2.96
C GLN A 359 23.66 18.50 -2.53
N VAL A 360 24.28 17.57 -1.78
CA VAL A 360 23.57 16.36 -1.31
C VAL A 360 22.45 16.70 -0.31
N ALA A 361 22.58 17.82 0.41
CA ALA A 361 21.59 18.29 1.38
C ALA A 361 20.35 18.91 0.72
N GLU A 362 20.31 19.02 -0.61
CA GLU A 362 19.12 19.43 -1.37
C GLU A 362 18.17 18.25 -1.63
N TYR A 363 18.64 17.02 -1.44
CA TYR A 363 17.89 15.79 -1.70
C TYR A 363 17.41 15.14 -0.40
N ASP A 364 16.59 14.09 -0.54
CA ASP A 364 16.17 13.26 0.58
C ASP A 364 17.34 12.39 1.08
N THR A 365 17.96 12.83 2.16
CA THR A 365 19.16 12.23 2.75
C THR A 365 18.88 10.98 3.58
N ARG A 366 17.60 10.62 3.80
CA ARG A 366 17.22 9.46 4.61
C ARG A 366 17.86 8.17 4.10
N LEU A 367 17.91 8.00 2.78
CA LEU A 367 18.56 6.85 2.13
C LEU A 367 20.05 6.70 2.48
N LEU A 368 20.76 7.82 2.59
CA LEU A 368 22.16 7.83 2.99
C LEU A 368 22.31 7.51 4.48
N THR A 369 21.36 7.94 5.31
CA THR A 369 21.31 7.57 6.73
C THR A 369 21.14 6.06 6.87
N LEU A 370 20.27 5.44 6.06
CA LEU A 370 20.13 3.98 6.02
C LEU A 370 21.44 3.30 5.63
N ALA A 371 22.16 3.83 4.65
CA ALA A 371 23.45 3.30 4.23
C ALA A 371 24.50 3.37 5.35
N ILE A 372 24.53 4.47 6.10
CA ILE A 372 25.39 4.59 7.29
C ILE A 372 25.00 3.54 8.34
N LEU A 373 23.72 3.43 8.69
CA LEU A 373 23.24 2.45 9.67
C LEU A 373 23.53 1.01 9.22
N LYS A 374 23.29 0.68 7.95
CA LYS A 374 23.67 -0.62 7.37
C LYS A 374 25.15 -0.88 7.60
N GLY A 375 26.02 0.05 7.19
CA GLY A 375 27.46 -0.07 7.38
C GLY A 375 27.91 -0.20 8.84
N MET A 376 27.20 0.44 9.77
CA MET A 376 27.46 0.34 11.21
C MET A 376 27.17 -1.07 11.76
N PHE A 377 26.13 -1.75 11.29
CA PHE A 377 25.68 -3.02 11.88
C PHE A 377 26.09 -4.26 11.08
N ASP A 378 26.30 -4.16 9.77
CA ASP A 378 26.57 -5.28 8.82
C ASP A 378 27.67 -6.27 9.28
N LYS A 379 28.59 -5.86 10.15
CA LYS A 379 29.68 -6.70 10.67
C LYS A 379 29.68 -6.92 12.18
N PHE A 380 28.64 -6.47 12.86
CA PHE A 380 28.59 -6.41 14.33
C PHE A 380 27.34 -7.06 14.93
N VAL A 381 26.41 -7.53 14.09
CA VAL A 381 25.23 -8.28 14.52
C VAL A 381 25.17 -9.63 13.79
N GLU A 382 24.60 -10.64 14.44
CA GLU A 382 24.43 -11.97 13.83
C GLU A 382 23.37 -11.99 12.72
N GLU A 383 22.43 -11.05 12.78
CA GLU A 383 21.36 -10.87 11.79
C GLU A 383 21.90 -10.24 10.49
N HIS A 384 21.38 -10.65 9.34
CA HIS A 384 21.74 -10.04 8.06
C HIS A 384 21.18 -8.60 7.98
N VAL A 385 22.05 -7.60 7.88
CA VAL A 385 21.66 -6.18 7.87
C VAL A 385 21.52 -5.66 6.44
N ASN A 386 20.46 -4.91 6.17
CA ASN A 386 20.28 -4.16 4.93
C ASN A 386 19.53 -2.85 5.18
N TYR A 387 19.22 -2.12 4.09
CA TYR A 387 18.55 -0.83 4.16
C TYR A 387 17.12 -0.89 4.74
N VAL A 388 16.51 -2.08 4.82
CA VAL A 388 15.17 -2.31 5.37
C VAL A 388 15.23 -2.37 6.90
N ASN A 389 16.10 -3.24 7.46
CA ASN A 389 16.11 -3.53 8.89
C ASN A 389 17.09 -2.66 9.71
N ALA A 390 18.03 -1.98 9.06
CA ALA A 390 19.03 -1.16 9.75
C ALA A 390 18.43 -0.08 10.72
N PRO A 391 17.34 0.63 10.38
CA PRO A 391 16.70 1.56 11.34
C PRO A 391 16.10 0.88 12.56
N LEU A 392 15.52 -0.31 12.37
CA LEU A 392 14.90 -1.06 13.44
C LEU A 392 15.96 -1.59 14.41
N ILE A 393 17.04 -2.15 13.86
CA ILE A 393 18.23 -2.60 14.61
C ILE A 393 18.81 -1.47 15.45
N ALA A 394 18.89 -0.25 14.90
CA ALA A 394 19.32 0.95 15.63
C ALA A 394 18.39 1.27 16.81
N LYS A 395 17.08 1.29 16.57
CA LYS A 395 16.06 1.60 17.57
C LYS A 395 16.06 0.59 18.72
N GLU A 396 16.14 -0.70 18.43
CA GLU A 396 16.19 -1.78 19.44
C GLU A 396 17.44 -1.68 20.33
N ARG A 397 18.54 -1.15 19.79
CA ARG A 397 19.78 -0.91 20.53
C ARG A 397 19.79 0.44 21.26
N GLY A 398 18.71 1.21 21.15
CA GLY A 398 18.55 2.52 21.77
C GLY A 398 19.40 3.61 21.12
N ILE A 399 19.72 3.48 19.82
CA ILE A 399 20.43 4.48 19.04
C ILE A 399 19.42 5.42 18.38
N GLU A 400 19.40 6.67 18.81
CA GLU A 400 18.59 7.73 18.21
C GLU A 400 19.32 8.35 17.00
N GLY A 401 18.72 8.31 15.81
CA GLY A 401 19.26 8.97 14.62
C GLY A 401 18.79 10.42 14.51
N ARG A 402 19.71 11.36 14.24
CA ARG A 402 19.41 12.77 13.97
C ARG A 402 20.08 13.23 12.69
N GLU A 403 19.30 13.79 11.77
CA GLU A 403 19.80 14.36 10.54
C GLU A 403 19.91 15.89 10.64
N PHE A 404 21.00 16.44 10.12
CA PHE A 404 21.21 17.86 9.96
C PHE A 404 21.52 18.14 8.49
N GLN A 405 21.00 19.22 7.94
CA GLN A 405 21.23 19.59 6.54
C GLN A 405 21.76 21.02 6.47
N THR A 406 22.96 21.18 5.92
CA THR A 406 23.65 22.48 5.77
C THR A 406 23.91 22.74 4.28
N LYS A 407 23.08 23.59 3.66
CA LYS A 407 23.12 23.86 2.21
C LYS A 407 24.25 24.80 1.81
N GLU A 408 24.58 25.79 2.64
CA GLU A 408 25.68 26.72 2.41
C GLU A 408 26.93 26.30 3.19
N VAL A 409 27.99 25.95 2.46
CA VAL A 409 29.25 25.49 3.05
C VAL A 409 30.41 26.27 2.45
N ALA A 410 31.31 26.78 3.29
CA ALA A 410 32.51 27.52 2.85
C ALA A 410 33.45 26.67 1.97
N GLN A 411 33.40 25.34 2.12
CA GLN A 411 34.12 24.38 1.29
C GLN A 411 33.12 23.68 0.37
N LYS A 412 33.19 23.94 -0.93
CA LYS A 412 32.32 23.36 -1.98
C LYS A 412 32.34 21.82 -2.04
N ASN A 413 33.29 21.18 -1.35
CA ASN A 413 33.59 19.76 -1.45
C ASN A 413 33.20 18.96 -0.18
N LEU A 414 32.65 19.60 0.86
CA LEU A 414 32.24 18.92 2.10
C LEU A 414 30.83 18.32 1.93
N ILE A 415 30.71 17.00 2.06
CA ILE A 415 29.45 16.29 1.73
C ILE A 415 28.82 15.60 2.94
N TYR A 416 29.65 15.15 3.90
CA TYR A 416 29.22 14.47 5.11
C TYR A 416 30.02 14.96 6.32
N ARG A 417 29.31 15.24 7.42
CA ARG A 417 29.86 15.33 8.76
C ARG A 417 29.06 14.42 9.68
N ILE A 418 29.65 13.32 10.12
CA ILE A 418 29.00 12.47 11.12
C ILE A 418 29.37 13.03 12.51
N MET A 419 28.36 13.41 13.29
CA MET A 419 28.52 13.99 14.62
C MET A 419 27.96 13.05 15.68
N ARG A 420 28.78 12.75 16.68
CA ARG A 420 28.29 12.16 17.93
C ARG A 420 27.67 13.26 18.79
N ALA A 421 26.51 12.98 19.40
CA ALA A 421 25.98 13.77 20.51
C ALA A 421 25.77 12.84 21.71
N ASP A 422 26.84 12.50 22.42
CA ASP A 422 26.69 12.01 23.79
C ASP A 422 26.60 13.23 24.69
N LEU A 423 25.45 13.41 25.34
CA LEU A 423 25.21 14.44 26.36
C LEU A 423 26.14 14.33 27.59
N ASN A 424 27.03 13.32 27.62
CA ASN A 424 27.91 12.99 28.73
C ASN A 424 29.41 13.27 28.48
N GLY A 425 29.75 14.22 27.60
CA GLY A 425 31.09 14.82 27.58
C GLY A 425 32.22 14.02 26.93
N LEU A 426 31.91 13.14 25.97
CA LEU A 426 32.94 12.50 25.12
C LEU A 426 33.13 13.26 23.79
N THR A 427 34.38 13.40 23.37
CA THR A 427 34.82 14.10 22.16
C THR A 427 34.09 13.60 20.91
N PRO A 428 33.58 14.48 20.03
CA PRO A 428 32.95 14.06 18.78
C PRO A 428 34.00 13.42 17.86
N ILE A 429 33.73 12.20 17.37
CA ILE A 429 34.46 11.66 16.23
C ILE A 429 33.86 12.33 15.00
N VAL A 430 34.62 13.24 14.39
CA VAL A 430 34.21 13.95 13.20
C VAL A 430 34.93 13.33 12.00
N LEU A 431 34.20 12.56 11.20
CA LEU A 431 34.66 12.10 9.90
C LEU A 431 34.20 13.10 8.85
N ASN A 432 35.14 13.90 8.33
CA ASN A 432 34.90 14.78 7.20
C ASN A 432 35.34 14.09 5.92
N TYR A 433 34.45 14.00 4.94
CA TYR A 433 34.80 13.55 3.60
C TYR A 433 34.73 14.69 2.59
N PHE A 434 35.79 14.80 1.79
CA PHE A 434 35.93 15.81 0.74
C PHE A 434 36.02 15.12 -0.63
N LEU A 435 35.13 15.45 -1.58
CA LEU A 435 35.33 15.05 -2.97
C LEU A 435 36.33 16.01 -3.64
N ASN A 436 37.39 15.46 -4.24
CA ASN A 436 38.39 16.25 -4.98
C ASN A 436 38.05 16.45 -6.46
N HIS A 437 36.88 16.01 -6.94
CA HIS A 437 36.47 16.19 -8.34
C HIS A 437 34.96 16.49 -8.44
N PRO A 438 34.54 17.44 -9.30
CA PRO A 438 33.17 17.51 -9.76
C PRO A 438 32.97 16.39 -10.79
N TYR A 439 31.94 15.58 -10.57
CA TYR A 439 31.32 14.57 -11.45
C TYR A 439 32.17 13.96 -12.59
#